data_AF-A0A158K443-F1
#
_entry.id   AF-A0A158K443-F1
#
_cell.length_a   1.000
_cell.length_b   1.000
_cell.length_c   1.000
_cell.angle_alpha   90.00
_cell.angle_beta   90.00
_cell.angle_gamma   90.00
#
_symmetry.space_group_name_H-M   'P 1'
#
loop_
_entity.id
_entity.type
_entity.pdbx_description
1 polymer ?
#
loop_
_entity_poly.entity_id
_entity_poly.type
_entity_poly.pdbx_seq_one_letter_code
_entity_poly.pdbx_strand_id
1 'polypeptide(L)' 'MEENLSTLRIARSHEGQWLGRILIGSTELVVTACKSPQEVEELVNKMGLHPGQVEIEA' A
#
# COMPACT_ATOMS: atom_id res chain seq x y z
N MET A 1 -10.94 21.65 0.88
CA MET A 1 -9.91 20.97 1.68
C MET A 1 -9.41 19.87 0.77
N GLU A 2 -8.22 20.01 0.19
CA GLU A 2 -7.63 18.92 -0.59
C GLU A 2 -7.30 17.82 0.40
N GLU A 3 -8.18 16.82 0.47
CA GLU A 3 -7.86 15.55 1.06
C GLU A 3 -6.64 15.04 0.29
N ASN A 4 -5.46 15.14 0.90
CA ASN A 4 -4.26 14.51 0.37
C ASN A 4 -4.46 13.00 0.56
N LEU A 5 -5.29 12.42 -0.32
CA LEU A 5 -5.62 11.01 -0.32
C LEU A 5 -4.33 10.26 -0.64
N SER A 6 -3.71 9.69 0.39
CA SER A 6 -2.51 8.88 0.23
C SER A 6 -2.84 7.67 -0.67
N THR A 7 -2.05 7.50 -1.73
CA THR A 7 -2.21 6.41 -2.69
C THR A 7 -1.39 5.20 -2.22
N LEU A 8 -2.06 4.05 -2.08
CA LEU A 8 -1.41 2.77 -1.87
C LEU A 8 -1.15 2.10 -3.22
N ARG A 9 0.12 1.91 -3.56
CA ARG A 9 0.54 1.17 -4.74
C ARG A 9 0.94 -0.24 -4.36
N ILE A 10 0.26 -1.22 -4.94
CA ILE A 10 0.47 -2.62 -4.69
C ILE A 10 1.12 -3.24 -5.92
N ALA A 11 2.26 -3.87 -5.73
CA ALA A 11 3.00 -4.52 -6.81
C ALA A 11 3.38 -5.95 -6.40
N ARG A 12 3.69 -6.77 -7.40
CA ARG A 12 4.26 -8.09 -7.17
C ARG A 12 5.77 -8.05 -7.33
N SER A 13 6.48 -8.48 -6.29
CA SER A 13 7.93 -8.67 -6.34
C SER A 13 8.32 -9.78 -7.30
N HIS A 14 9.59 -9.77 -7.73
CA HIS A 14 10.19 -10.84 -8.53
C HIS A 14 10.16 -12.22 -7.84
N GLU A 15 10.11 -12.25 -6.50
CA GLU A 15 9.98 -13.49 -5.70
C GLU A 15 8.52 -13.98 -5.61
N GLY A 16 7.59 -13.28 -6.27
CA GLY A 16 6.18 -13.64 -6.32
C GLY A 16 5.36 -13.17 -5.11
N GLN A 17 5.98 -12.50 -4.14
CA GLN A 17 5.31 -11.87 -2.99
C GLN A 17 4.68 -10.53 -3.39
N TRP A 18 3.63 -10.14 -2.69
CA TRP A 18 3.00 -8.82 -2.84
C TRP A 18 3.62 -7.81 -1.88
N LEU A 19 3.77 -6.58 -2.36
CA LEU A 19 4.27 -5.45 -1.60
C LEU A 19 3.37 -4.23 -1.82
N GLY A 20 3.22 -3.42 -0.78
CA GLY A 20 2.50 -2.16 -0.81
C GLY A 20 3.43 -0.99 -0.53
N ARG A 21 3.30 0.09 -1.27
CA ARG A 21 4.01 1.35 -1.05
C ARG A 21 3.00 2.47 -0.88
N ILE A 22 3.14 3.23 0.19
CA ILE A 22 2.28 4.38 0.47
C ILE A 22 3.15 5.56 0.88
N LEU A 23 2.90 6.72 0.27
CA LEU A 23 3.57 7.97 0.62
C LEU A 23 2.64 8.81 1.49
N ILE A 24 3.11 9.17 2.68
CA ILE A 24 2.36 9.98 3.65
C ILE A 24 3.22 11.21 3.97
N GLY A 25 2.86 12.35 3.37
CA GLY A 25 3.70 13.54 3.43
C GLY A 25 5.07 13.28 2.79
N SER A 26 6.13 13.30 3.60
CA SER A 26 7.51 12.99 3.19
C SER A 26 7.97 11.57 3.56
N THR A 27 7.12 10.78 4.22
CA THR A 27 7.45 9.43 4.68
C THR A 27 6.91 8.41 3.70
N GLU A 28 7.79 7.58 3.13
CA GLU A 28 7.39 6.39 2.39
C GLU A 28 7.33 5.20 3.36
N LEU A 29 6.19 4.50 3.38
CA LEU A 29 6.02 3.26 4.09
C LEU A 29 5.86 2.11 3.10
N VAL A 30 6.62 1.04 3.35
CA VAL A 30 6.62 -0.15 2.50
C VAL A 30 6.18 -1.35 3.32
N VAL A 31 5.16 -2.04 2.84
CA VAL A 31 4.64 -3.30 3.40
C VAL A 31 5.10 -4.43 2.49
N THR A 32 5.71 -5.46 3.06
CA THR A 32 6.29 -6.59 2.31
C THR A 32 5.78 -7.91 2.87
N ALA A 33 6.16 -9.02 2.23
CA ALA A 33 5.83 -10.39 2.66
C ALA A 33 4.33 -10.72 2.66
N CYS A 34 3.53 -10.01 1.86
CA CYS A 34 2.11 -10.30 1.69
C CYS A 34 1.91 -11.41 0.64
N LYS A 35 0.94 -12.28 0.87
CA LYS A 35 0.56 -13.39 -0.01
C LYS A 35 -0.47 -12.96 -1.05
N SER A 36 -1.16 -11.84 -0.82
CA SER A 36 -2.17 -11.27 -1.72
C SER A 36 -2.18 -9.74 -1.64
N PRO A 37 -2.74 -9.05 -2.65
CA PRO A 37 -2.94 -7.61 -2.58
C PRO A 37 -3.90 -7.21 -1.46
N GLN A 38 -4.89 -8.04 -1.13
CA GLN A 38 -5.82 -7.79 -0.01
C GLN A 38 -5.09 -7.76 1.33
N GLU A 39 -4.11 -8.64 1.54
CA GLU A 39 -3.32 -8.67 2.78
C GLU A 39 -2.48 -7.38 2.95
N VAL A 40 -2.03 -6.79 1.84
CA VAL A 40 -1.39 -5.46 1.84
C VAL A 40 -2.36 -4.40 2.33
N GLU A 41 -3.58 -4.33 1.77
CA GLU A 41 -4.60 -3.36 2.16
C GLU A 41 -5.01 -3.51 3.63
N GLU A 42 -5.19 -4.75 4.10
CA GLU A 42 -5.51 -5.04 5.50
C GLU A 42 -4.42 -4.56 6.46
N LEU A 43 -3.14 -4.78 6.13
CA LEU A 43 -2.02 -4.32 6.94
C LEU A 43 -1.95 -2.79 7.00
N VAL A 44 -2.09 -2.14 5.85
CA VAL A 44 -2.11 -0.67 5.78
C VAL A 44 -3.27 -0.08 6.58
N ASN A 45 -4.46 -0.70 6.53
CA ASN A 45 -5.60 -0.32 7.36
C ASN A 45 -5.36 -0.57 8.85
N LYS A 46 -4.74 -1.71 9.22
CA LYS A 46 -4.36 -2.01 10.62
C LYS A 46 -3.33 -1.02 11.18
N MET A 47 -2.52 -0.41 10.32
CA MET A 47 -1.59 0.67 10.69
C MET A 47 -2.25 2.05 10.80
N GLY A 48 -3.56 2.17 10.50
CA GLY A 48 -4.32 3.41 10.58
C GLY A 48 -4.05 4.40 9.43
N LEU A 49 -3.49 3.93 8.32
CA LEU A 49 -3.07 4.80 7.20
C LEU A 49 -4.19 5.11 6.20
N HIS A 50 -5.22 4.26 6.14
CA HIS A 50 -6.45 4.42 5.36
C HIS A 50 -6.25 5.14 4.00
N PRO A 51 -5.64 4.46 3.00
CA PRO A 51 -5.40 5.05 1.69
C PRO A 51 -6.73 5.41 1.01
N GLY A 52 -6.78 6.58 0.38
CA GLY A 52 -7.95 7.01 -0.37
C GLY A 52 -8.03 6.41 -1.78
N GLN A 53 -6.90 5.92 -2.28
CA GLN A 53 -6.79 5.27 -3.59
C GLN A 53 -5.85 4.08 -3.50
N VAL A 54 -6.24 2.96 -4.13
CA VAL A 54 -5.42 1.76 -4.26
C VAL A 54 -5.16 1.51 -5.74
N GLU A 55 -3.88 1.42 -6.11
CA GLU A 55 -3.43 1.07 -7.47
C GLU A 55 -2.73 -0.29 -7.40
N ILE A 56 -3.13 -1.24 -8.24
CA ILE A 56 -2.51 -2.58 -8.30
C ILE A 56 -1.80 -2.72 -9.66
N GLU A 57 -0.48 -2.87 -9.62
CA GLU A 57 0.35 -3.14 -10.80
C GLU A 57 0.35 -4.65 -11.07
N ALA A 58 0.00 -5.02 -12.31
CA ALA A 58 -0.15 -6.40 -12.77
C ALA A 58 1.13 -6.96 -13.41
#